data_AF-V4PEC7-F1
#
_entry.id   AF-V4PEC7-F1
#
_cell.length_a   1.000
_cell.length_b   1.000
_cell.length_c   1.000
_cell.angle_alpha   90.00
_cell.angle_beta   90.00
_cell.angle_gamma   90.00
#
_symmetry.space_group_name_H-M   'P 1'
#
loop_
_entity.id
_entity.type
_entity.pdbx_description
1 polymer ?
#
loop_
_entity_poly.entity_id
_entity_poly.type
_entity_poly.pdbx_seq_one_letter_code
_entity_poly.pdbx_strand_id
1 'polypeptide(L)'
;MATINSSYKNADVRGVPAFETLDTIIDSNLVAGAEPRIQEPVRLLLADNQTLAQFTVVGLDSTGKLVKATYNATLASAIVPIGVMAHGATSGTSNTTKYGEVWLTGCYNAGSDDAGTDSPLIWDASFDTLAKKTTWQGVIGKPSLLFRSRLGGNAS
;
A
#
# COMPACT_ATOMS: atom_id res chain seq x y z
N MET A 1 -37.25 0.59 -33.01
CA MET A 1 -36.92 -0.30 -31.87
C MET A 1 -35.42 -0.15 -31.61
N ALA A 2 -35.02 0.41 -30.48
CA ALA A 2 -33.61 0.66 -30.18
C ALA A 2 -32.92 -0.65 -29.77
N THR A 3 -31.80 -0.98 -30.40
CA THR A 3 -30.99 -2.14 -30.06
C THR A 3 -30.28 -1.87 -28.73
N ILE A 4 -30.65 -2.60 -27.69
CA ILE A 4 -29.94 -2.59 -26.41
C ILE A 4 -28.84 -3.65 -26.52
N ASN A 5 -27.57 -3.22 -26.55
CA ASN A 5 -26.45 -4.15 -26.41
C ASN A 5 -26.45 -4.66 -24.96
N SER A 6 -26.84 -5.91 -24.76
CA SER A 6 -26.71 -6.57 -23.46
C SER A 6 -25.24 -6.88 -23.19
N SER A 7 -24.68 -6.31 -22.13
CA SER A 7 -23.31 -6.56 -21.67
C SER A 7 -23.15 -7.89 -20.92
N TYR A 8 -23.94 -8.90 -21.26
CA TYR A 8 -23.89 -10.22 -20.61
C TYR A 8 -23.16 -11.22 -21.50
N LYS A 9 -21.83 -11.11 -21.55
CA LYS A 9 -20.98 -12.10 -22.21
C LYS A 9 -20.82 -13.42 -21.43
N ASN A 10 -21.52 -13.60 -20.30
CA ASN A 10 -21.41 -14.79 -19.45
C ASN A 10 -22.76 -15.16 -18.77
N ALA A 11 -23.88 -15.14 -19.49
CA ALA A 11 -25.19 -15.45 -18.91
C ALA A 11 -25.43 -16.95 -18.58
N ASP A 12 -24.56 -17.86 -19.05
CA ASP A 12 -24.73 -19.31 -18.88
C ASP A 12 -23.90 -19.91 -17.72
N VAL A 13 -23.11 -19.11 -17.01
CA VAL A 13 -22.32 -19.59 -15.88
C VAL A 13 -23.05 -19.22 -14.59
N ARG A 14 -23.55 -20.23 -13.86
CA ARG A 14 -24.09 -20.05 -12.50
C ARG A 14 -23.12 -19.15 -11.72
N GLY A 15 -23.64 -18.15 -11.01
CA GLY A 15 -22.85 -17.22 -10.20
C GLY A 15 -22.01 -17.93 -9.15
N VAL A 16 -20.86 -18.43 -9.57
CA VAL A 16 -19.72 -18.73 -8.71
C VAL A 16 -19.07 -17.37 -8.46
N PRO A 17 -18.74 -16.99 -7.21
CA PRO A 17 -17.97 -15.79 -6.96
C PRO A 17 -16.76 -15.83 -7.89
N ALA A 18 -16.68 -14.86 -8.80
CA ALA A 18 -15.54 -14.72 -9.68
C ALA A 18 -14.37 -14.34 -8.77
N PHE A 19 -13.59 -15.33 -8.35
CA PHE A 19 -12.22 -15.10 -7.92
C PHE A 19 -11.50 -14.65 -9.18
N GLU A 20 -11.57 -13.35 -9.44
CA GLU A 20 -11.06 -12.76 -10.65
C GLU A 20 -9.57 -13.02 -10.71
N THR A 21 -9.06 -13.32 -11.90
CA THR A 21 -7.63 -13.34 -12.22
C THR A 21 -6.90 -12.07 -11.73
N LEU A 22 -7.64 -10.97 -11.51
CA LEU A 22 -7.19 -9.76 -10.83
C LEU A 22 -6.70 -10.00 -9.38
N ASP A 23 -7.42 -10.79 -8.59
CA ASP A 23 -7.07 -11.08 -7.19
C ASP A 23 -5.76 -11.87 -7.10
N THR A 24 -5.53 -12.80 -8.03
CA THR A 24 -4.29 -13.59 -8.10
C THR A 24 -3.10 -12.77 -8.63
N ILE A 25 -3.31 -11.85 -9.57
CA ILE A 25 -2.25 -10.99 -10.13
C ILE A 25 -1.81 -9.92 -9.12
N ILE A 26 -2.75 -9.35 -8.35
CA ILE A 26 -2.46 -8.32 -7.36
C ILE A 26 -1.68 -8.94 -6.18
N ASP A 27 -2.08 -10.10 -5.67
CA ASP A 27 -1.37 -10.76 -4.58
C ASP A 27 0.01 -11.27 -5.01
N SER A 28 0.11 -11.79 -6.25
CA SER A 28 1.37 -12.20 -6.86
C SER A 28 2.33 -11.05 -7.15
N ASN A 29 1.93 -9.78 -7.08
CA ASN A 29 2.80 -8.61 -7.31
C ASN A 29 2.99 -7.73 -6.07
N LEU A 30 2.08 -7.80 -5.11
CA LEU A 30 2.13 -7.07 -3.85
C LEU A 30 3.13 -7.66 -2.87
N VAL A 31 3.15 -8.99 -2.74
CA VAL A 31 3.98 -9.68 -1.74
C VAL A 31 5.33 -10.08 -2.36
N ALA A 32 6.42 -9.81 -1.63
CA ALA A 32 7.80 -10.13 -2.05
C ALA A 32 8.46 -11.22 -1.19
N GLY A 33 7.76 -11.75 -0.19
CA GLY A 33 8.25 -12.86 0.63
C GLY A 33 7.21 -13.37 1.61
N ALA A 34 7.43 -14.58 2.13
CA ALA A 34 6.50 -15.22 3.05
C ALA A 34 6.52 -14.63 4.47
N GLU A 35 7.60 -13.92 4.84
CA GLU A 35 7.79 -13.36 6.18
C GLU A 35 8.30 -11.92 6.11
N PRO A 36 7.80 -11.03 7.01
CA PRO A 36 6.72 -11.27 7.98
C PRO A 36 5.36 -11.42 7.27
N ARG A 37 4.50 -12.28 7.82
CA ARG A 37 3.15 -12.47 7.26
C ARG A 37 2.33 -11.19 7.44
N ILE A 38 1.49 -10.90 6.45
CA ILE A 38 0.46 -9.87 6.56
C ILE A 38 -0.54 -10.32 7.62
N GLN A 39 -0.78 -9.45 8.59
CA GLN A 39 -1.79 -9.64 9.64
C GLN A 39 -3.04 -8.83 9.31
N GLU A 40 -4.10 -9.04 10.09
CA GLU A 40 -5.34 -8.26 9.98
C GLU A 40 -5.05 -6.75 10.02
N PRO A 41 -5.70 -5.96 9.15
CA PRO A 41 -5.45 -4.53 9.09
C PRO A 41 -5.94 -3.83 10.36
N VAL A 42 -5.13 -2.88 10.83
CA VAL A 42 -5.47 -2.03 11.99
C VAL A 42 -6.10 -0.74 11.50
N ARG A 43 -7.14 -0.29 12.18
CA ARG A 43 -7.82 0.97 11.90
C ARG A 43 -7.10 2.13 12.57
N LEU A 44 -6.63 3.07 11.77
CA LEU A 44 -5.94 4.29 12.21
C LEU A 44 -6.67 5.53 11.69
N LEU A 45 -6.78 6.58 12.51
CA LEU A 45 -7.53 7.78 12.14
C LEU A 45 -6.80 8.52 11.01
N LEU A 46 -7.50 8.84 9.92
CA LEU A 46 -6.90 9.65 8.83
C LEU A 46 -6.66 11.08 9.30
N ALA A 47 -5.59 11.70 8.81
CA ALA A 47 -5.45 13.15 8.92
C ALA A 47 -6.53 13.87 8.11
N ASP A 48 -6.62 15.18 8.28
CA ASP A 48 -7.62 15.99 7.60
C ASP A 48 -7.25 16.15 6.12
N ASN A 49 -8.27 16.25 5.26
CA ASN A 49 -8.11 16.47 3.82
C ASN A 49 -7.19 15.45 3.11
N GLN A 50 -7.25 14.18 3.52
CA GLN A 50 -6.46 13.12 2.92
C GLN A 50 -7.29 12.33 1.91
N THR A 51 -6.68 11.96 0.79
CA THR A 51 -7.18 10.92 -0.12
C THR A 51 -6.06 9.91 -0.32
N LEU A 52 -6.22 8.74 0.28
CA LEU A 52 -5.24 7.65 0.20
C LEU A 52 -5.87 6.51 -0.60
N ALA A 53 -5.20 6.08 -1.65
CA ALA A 53 -5.62 4.92 -2.44
C ALA A 53 -5.23 3.62 -1.74
N GLN A 54 -5.83 2.50 -2.17
CA GLN A 54 -5.35 1.17 -1.79
C GLN A 54 -3.86 1.02 -2.16
N PHE A 55 -3.10 0.28 -1.35
CA PHE A 55 -1.66 0.07 -1.50
C PHE A 55 -0.79 1.32 -1.35
N THR A 56 -1.35 2.44 -0.87
CA THR A 56 -0.54 3.59 -0.48
C THR A 56 0.32 3.24 0.73
N VAL A 57 1.60 3.56 0.66
CA VAL A 57 2.52 3.45 1.79
C VAL A 57 2.28 4.63 2.73
N VAL A 58 1.98 4.31 3.99
CA VAL A 58 1.49 5.29 4.97
C VAL A 58 2.35 5.34 6.21
N GLY A 59 2.32 6.49 6.87
CA GLY A 59 3.00 6.78 8.13
C GLY A 59 2.08 7.54 9.08
N LEU A 60 2.61 7.90 10.25
CA LEU A 60 1.92 8.77 11.20
C LEU A 60 2.54 10.16 11.17
N ASP A 61 1.70 11.19 11.15
CA ASP A 61 2.14 12.57 11.36
C ASP A 61 2.46 12.86 12.83
N SER A 62 2.89 14.10 13.11
CA SER A 62 3.22 14.56 14.47
C SER A 62 2.02 14.54 15.43
N THR A 63 0.79 14.44 14.92
CA THR A 63 -0.44 14.33 15.70
C THR A 63 -0.91 12.88 15.87
N GLY A 64 -0.16 11.90 15.33
CA GLY A 64 -0.51 10.49 15.36
C GLY A 64 -1.62 10.11 14.38
N LYS A 65 -1.94 10.96 13.40
CA LYS A 65 -2.90 10.67 12.35
C LYS A 65 -2.23 10.08 11.12
N LEU A 66 -3.00 9.29 10.38
CA LEU A 66 -2.53 8.57 9.21
C LEU A 66 -2.41 9.51 8.01
N VAL A 67 -1.23 9.53 7.40
CA VAL A 67 -0.91 10.28 6.18
C VAL A 67 -0.03 9.42 5.26
N LYS A 68 0.15 9.88 4.02
CA LYS A 68 1.13 9.27 3.11
C LYS A 68 2.54 9.37 3.70
N ALA A 69 3.31 8.29 3.63
CA ALA A 69 4.69 8.30 4.09
C ALA A 69 5.54 9.24 3.21
N THR A 70 6.55 9.90 3.78
CA THR A 70 7.44 10.80 3.06
C THR A 70 8.88 10.56 3.46
N TYR A 71 9.78 10.59 2.48
CA TYR A 71 11.20 10.46 2.71
C TYR A 71 11.82 11.79 3.11
N ASN A 72 12.66 11.77 4.14
CA ASN A 72 13.61 12.83 4.45
C ASN A 72 14.91 12.18 4.95
N ALA A 73 16.06 12.72 4.57
CA ALA A 73 17.35 12.24 5.07
C ALA A 73 17.45 12.37 6.61
N THR A 74 16.77 13.38 7.18
CA THR A 74 16.59 13.53 8.62
C THR A 74 15.33 12.77 9.05
N LEU A 75 15.49 11.63 9.74
CA LEU A 75 14.37 10.78 10.15
C LEU A 75 13.30 11.53 10.98
N ALA A 76 13.71 12.49 11.81
CA ALA A 76 12.77 13.29 12.62
C ALA A 76 11.83 14.18 11.79
N SER A 77 12.19 14.44 10.53
CA SER A 77 11.39 15.22 9.58
C SER A 77 10.73 14.35 8.50
N ALA A 78 11.00 13.04 8.52
CA ALA A 78 10.38 12.07 7.63
C ALA A 78 9.07 11.58 8.25
N ILE A 79 8.09 11.28 7.40
CA ILE A 79 6.96 10.45 7.83
C ILE A 79 7.35 8.99 7.56
N VAL A 80 7.84 8.33 8.61
CA VAL A 80 8.34 6.96 8.54
C VAL A 80 7.22 6.00 8.11
N PRO A 81 7.46 5.15 7.10
CA PRO A 81 6.50 4.11 6.72
C PRO A 81 6.16 3.20 7.89
N ILE A 82 4.86 3.04 8.17
CA ILE A 82 4.34 2.16 9.21
C ILE A 82 3.57 0.96 8.68
N GLY A 83 3.20 0.98 7.40
CA GLY A 83 2.38 -0.04 6.79
C GLY A 83 1.83 0.39 5.43
N VAL A 84 0.92 -0.42 4.92
CA VAL A 84 0.29 -0.25 3.60
C VAL A 84 -1.22 -0.23 3.74
N MET A 85 -1.91 0.66 3.02
CA MET A 85 -3.36 0.75 3.02
C MET A 85 -4.00 -0.52 2.42
N ALA A 86 -4.87 -1.17 3.19
CA ALA A 86 -5.66 -2.32 2.74
C ALA A 86 -6.77 -1.91 1.77
N HIS A 87 -7.38 -0.74 2.01
CA HIS A 87 -8.44 -0.16 1.19
C HIS A 87 -8.25 1.35 1.03
N GLY A 88 -8.75 1.91 -0.07
CA GLY A 88 -8.74 3.36 -0.26
C GLY A 88 -9.65 4.07 0.74
N ALA A 89 -9.23 5.23 1.23
CA ALA A 89 -9.98 6.05 2.17
C ALA A 89 -9.80 7.54 1.89
N THR A 90 -10.87 8.29 2.10
CA THR A 90 -10.88 9.76 1.95
C THR A 90 -11.44 10.40 3.22
N SER A 91 -10.79 11.47 3.67
CA SER A 91 -11.23 12.31 4.78
C SER A 91 -11.49 13.74 4.31
N GLY A 92 -12.41 14.43 4.99
CA GLY A 92 -12.64 15.86 4.82
C GLY A 92 -11.89 16.69 5.86
N THR A 93 -12.26 17.97 5.96
CA THR A 93 -11.74 18.90 6.98
C THR A 93 -12.13 18.44 8.39
N SER A 94 -11.23 18.63 9.38
CA SER A 94 -11.47 18.33 10.80
C SER A 94 -11.91 16.88 11.03
N ASN A 95 -11.19 15.92 10.45
CA ASN A 95 -11.55 14.52 10.51
C ASN A 95 -11.32 13.93 11.90
N THR A 96 -12.39 13.36 12.45
CA THR A 96 -12.40 12.62 13.73
C THR A 96 -13.04 11.23 13.62
N THR A 97 -13.58 10.88 12.45
CA THR A 97 -14.42 9.67 12.28
C THR A 97 -14.04 8.79 11.10
N LYS A 98 -13.21 9.27 10.16
CA LYS A 98 -12.74 8.47 9.03
C LYS A 98 -11.41 7.81 9.37
N TYR A 99 -11.38 6.50 9.22
CA TYR A 99 -10.24 5.65 9.53
C TYR A 99 -9.76 4.94 8.27
N GLY A 100 -8.46 4.66 8.23
CA GLY A 100 -7.79 3.89 7.21
C GLY A 100 -7.43 2.55 7.79
N GLU A 101 -7.66 1.51 7.02
CA GLU A 101 -7.27 0.15 7.36
C GLU A 101 -5.87 -0.09 6.82
N VAL A 102 -4.93 -0.40 7.73
CA VAL A 102 -3.50 -0.46 7.44
C VAL A 102 -2.96 -1.81 7.85
N TRP A 103 -2.33 -2.51 6.90
CA TRP A 103 -1.50 -3.66 7.23
C TRP A 103 -0.17 -3.18 7.80
N LEU A 104 0.01 -3.40 9.10
CA LEU A 104 1.22 -3.00 9.84
C LEU A 104 2.38 -3.99 9.69
N THR A 105 2.09 -5.18 9.16
CA THR A 105 3.07 -6.23 8.91
C THR A 105 2.99 -6.71 7.47
N GLY A 106 4.08 -7.24 6.95
CA GLY A 106 4.14 -7.77 5.60
C GLY A 106 5.50 -7.62 4.95
N CYS A 107 5.77 -8.45 3.97
CA CYS A 107 6.90 -8.31 3.05
C CYS A 107 6.38 -7.86 1.68
N TYR A 108 6.50 -6.58 1.39
CA TYR A 108 5.92 -5.95 0.21
C TYR A 108 6.96 -5.74 -0.89
N ASN A 109 6.53 -5.87 -2.14
CA ASN A 109 7.34 -5.57 -3.30
C ASN A 109 7.52 -4.06 -3.45
N ALA A 110 8.75 -3.56 -3.31
CA ALA A 110 9.09 -2.16 -3.51
C ALA A 110 9.27 -1.76 -4.98
N GLY A 111 9.40 -2.75 -5.87
CA GLY A 111 9.78 -2.53 -7.27
C GLY A 111 11.03 -3.28 -7.68
N SER A 112 11.16 -3.59 -8.97
CA SER A 112 12.40 -4.02 -9.63
C SER A 112 13.37 -2.87 -9.92
N ASP A 113 12.90 -1.62 -9.86
CA ASP A 113 13.66 -0.41 -10.20
C ASP A 113 13.18 0.81 -9.40
N ASP A 114 13.84 1.95 -9.59
CA ASP A 114 13.47 3.24 -8.98
C ASP A 114 12.02 3.64 -9.31
N ALA A 115 11.54 3.29 -10.51
CA ALA A 115 10.18 3.55 -10.97
C ALA A 115 9.12 2.67 -10.28
N GLY A 116 9.50 1.51 -9.74
CA GLY A 116 8.56 0.57 -9.14
C GLY A 116 7.74 -0.23 -10.16
N THR A 117 8.32 -0.51 -11.34
CA THR A 117 7.62 -1.00 -12.55
C THR A 117 6.74 -2.26 -12.34
N ASP A 118 7.05 -3.09 -11.36
CA ASP A 118 6.35 -4.35 -11.04
C ASP A 118 5.66 -4.33 -9.65
N SER A 119 5.60 -3.17 -9.00
CA SER A 119 4.99 -2.99 -7.69
C SER A 119 3.65 -2.26 -7.79
N PRO A 120 2.59 -2.78 -7.13
CA PRO A 120 1.32 -2.05 -7.00
C PRO A 120 1.37 -0.98 -5.90
N LEU A 121 2.49 -0.82 -5.18
CA LEU A 121 2.61 0.13 -4.09
C LEU A 121 2.62 1.57 -4.58
N ILE A 122 1.84 2.42 -3.93
CA ILE A 122 1.79 3.85 -4.22
C ILE A 122 2.68 4.57 -3.21
N TRP A 123 3.84 5.02 -3.69
CA TRP A 123 4.81 5.78 -2.92
C TRP A 123 4.60 7.29 -3.04
N ASP A 124 5.09 8.05 -2.08
CA ASP A 124 5.24 9.49 -2.24
C ASP A 124 6.37 9.81 -3.22
N ALA A 125 6.27 10.96 -3.90
CA ALA A 125 7.25 11.38 -4.89
C ALA A 125 8.66 11.56 -4.28
N SER A 126 8.76 11.80 -2.96
CA SER A 126 10.05 11.84 -2.25
C SER A 126 10.81 10.51 -2.21
N PHE A 127 10.12 9.38 -2.46
CA PHE A 127 10.73 8.06 -2.66
C PHE A 127 11.06 7.83 -4.14
N ASP A 128 11.97 8.64 -4.66
CA ASP A 128 12.42 8.62 -6.06
C ASP A 128 13.40 7.48 -6.38
N THR A 129 14.03 6.85 -5.39
CA THR A 129 14.94 5.72 -5.59
C THR A 129 14.53 4.47 -4.83
N LEU A 130 14.89 3.30 -5.36
CA LEU A 130 14.68 2.00 -4.75
C LEU A 130 15.37 1.92 -3.39
N ALA A 131 16.58 2.50 -3.25
CA ALA A 131 17.29 2.58 -1.98
C ALA A 131 16.43 3.26 -0.90
N LYS A 132 15.81 4.41 -1.22
CA LYS A 132 14.92 5.10 -0.30
C LYS A 132 13.67 4.29 0.05
N LYS A 133 13.19 3.42 -0.85
CA LYS A 133 12.03 2.53 -0.61
C LYS A 133 12.39 1.31 0.25
N THR A 134 13.61 0.79 0.15
CA THR A 134 14.03 -0.45 0.83
C THR A 134 14.83 -0.26 2.11
N THR A 135 15.25 0.97 2.44
CA THR A 135 16.08 1.29 3.63
C THR A 135 15.36 1.03 4.97
N TRP A 136 14.04 0.82 4.97
CA TRP A 136 13.23 0.79 6.19
C TRP A 136 13.23 -0.54 6.96
N GLN A 137 14.06 -1.51 6.57
CA GLN A 137 14.19 -2.75 7.32
C GLN A 137 14.77 -2.48 8.71
N GLY A 138 14.02 -2.80 9.77
CA GLY A 138 14.50 -2.68 11.15
C GLY A 138 14.58 -1.25 11.69
N VAL A 139 13.94 -0.27 11.05
CA VAL A 139 13.86 1.09 11.59
C VAL A 139 13.10 1.07 12.92
N ILE A 140 13.72 1.72 13.92
CA ILE A 140 13.36 1.68 15.34
C ILE A 140 11.84 1.88 15.53
N GLY A 141 11.19 0.86 16.09
CA GLY A 141 9.77 0.89 16.47
C GLY A 141 8.85 -0.05 15.70
N LYS A 142 9.25 -0.62 14.55
CA LYS A 142 8.39 -1.56 13.77
C LYS A 142 9.19 -2.70 13.12
N PRO A 143 9.53 -3.77 13.86
CA PRO A 143 10.37 -4.87 13.37
C PRO A 143 9.71 -5.78 12.32
N SER A 144 8.44 -5.56 11.97
CA SER A 144 7.64 -6.51 11.18
C SER A 144 7.17 -5.97 9.82
N LEU A 145 7.76 -4.87 9.33
CA LEU A 145 7.48 -4.33 7.99
C LEU A 145 8.73 -4.42 7.13
N LEU A 146 8.65 -5.12 6.00
CA LEU A 146 9.76 -5.25 5.05
C LEU A 146 9.31 -4.80 3.66
N PHE A 147 10.11 -3.92 3.06
CA PHE A 147 10.01 -3.57 1.65
C PHE A 147 11.23 -4.14 0.93
N ARG A 148 10.99 -4.99 -0.08
CA ARG A 148 12.06 -5.68 -0.82
C ARG A 148 11.88 -5.49 -2.31
N SER A 149 13.00 -5.39 -3.00
CA SER A 149 13.02 -5.56 -4.45
C SER A 149 12.98 -7.04 -4.81
N ARG A 150 12.31 -7.39 -5.91
CA ARG A 150 12.32 -8.74 -6.47
C ARG A 150 13.64 -9.16 -7.09
N LEU A 151 14.53 -8.20 -7.38
CA LEU A 151 15.84 -8.48 -7.97
C LEU A 151 16.88 -8.96 -6.95
N GLY A 152 16.52 -9.20 -5.70
CA GLY A 152 17.42 -9.79 -4.69
C GLY A 152 18.52 -8.85 -4.18
N GLY A 153 18.59 -7.62 -4.68
CA GLY A 153 19.46 -6.57 -4.15
C GLY A 153 18.69 -5.69 -3.17
N ASN A 154 19.19 -5.55 -1.94
CA ASN A 154 19.06 -4.25 -1.29
C ASN A 154 19.73 -3.26 -2.25
N ALA A 155 19.01 -2.24 -2.71
CA ALA A 155 19.62 -1.21 -3.53
C ALA A 155 20.79 -0.61 -2.73
N SER A 156 22.00 -0.93 -3.19
CA SER A 156 23.28 -0.45 -2.66
C SER A 156 23.41 1.05 -2.85
#